data_AF-A0A2E4WLS0-F1
#
_entry.id   AF-A0A2E4WLS0-F1
#
_cell.length_a   1.000
_cell.length_b   1.000
_cell.length_c   1.000
_cell.angle_alpha   90.00
_cell.angle_beta   90.00
_cell.angle_gamma   90.00
#
_symmetry.space_group_name_H-M   'P 1'
#
loop_
_entity.id
_entity.type
_entity.pdbx_description
1 polymer ?
#
loop_
_entity_poly.entity_id
_entity_poly.type
_entity_poly.pdbx_seq_one_letter_code
_entity_poly.pdbx_strand_id
1 'polypeptide(L)'
;MIRYINLFMCGAFGLSAILQFNDPDPIIWVIIYGSATSFSAAYHSRITIDWKLFGIFSLITFIWGLILFFDLDSTVNFLDLFEEFSMKNSSVEVGRESGGLFLISIWNFILTINIRNQI
;
A
#
# COMPACT_ATOMS: atom_id res chain seq x y z
N MET A 1 -15.71 -12.63 -7.21
CA MET A 1 -14.69 -12.76 -6.16
C MET A 1 -13.82 -11.51 -6.06
N ILE A 2 -13.07 -11.14 -7.11
CA ILE A 2 -12.15 -9.97 -7.08
C ILE A 2 -12.79 -8.65 -6.64
N ARG A 3 -14.04 -8.37 -7.04
CA ARG A 3 -14.74 -7.14 -6.64
C ARG A 3 -14.96 -6.99 -5.13
N TYR A 4 -15.23 -8.09 -4.44
CA TYR A 4 -15.43 -8.09 -2.98
C TYR A 4 -14.10 -7.89 -2.27
N ILE A 5 -13.05 -8.57 -2.73
CA ILE A 5 -11.69 -8.39 -2.22
C ILE A 5 -11.24 -6.95 -2.47
N ASN A 6 -11.51 -6.39 -3.65
CA ASN A 6 -11.21 -4.99 -3.96
C ASN A 6 -11.90 -4.01 -3.01
N LEU A 7 -13.15 -4.27 -2.65
CA LEU A 7 -13.87 -3.41 -1.72
C LEU A 7 -13.25 -3.48 -0.32
N PHE A 8 -12.90 -4.68 0.14
CA PHE A 8 -12.16 -4.87 1.38
C PHE A 8 -10.82 -4.13 1.35
N MET A 9 -10.02 -4.30 0.29
CA MET A 9 -8.72 -3.64 0.13
C MET A 9 -8.85 -2.12 0.05
N CYS A 10 -9.88 -1.61 -0.64
CA CYS A 10 -10.21 -0.19 -0.67
C CYS A 10 -10.46 0.36 0.74
N GLY A 11 -11.25 -0.35 1.54
CA GLY A 11 -11.50 0.01 2.95
C GLY A 11 -10.23 -0.06 3.79
N ALA A 12 -9.43 -1.11 3.62
CA ALA A 12 -8.16 -1.29 4.33
C ALA A 12 -7.18 -0.15 4.02
N PHE A 13 -6.97 0.20 2.75
CA PHE A 13 -6.11 1.33 2.37
C PHE A 13 -6.63 2.67 2.89
N GLY A 14 -7.95 2.89 2.86
CA GLY A 14 -8.56 4.11 3.38
C GLY A 14 -8.35 4.24 4.89
N LEU A 15 -8.56 3.16 5.64
CA LEU A 15 -8.29 3.11 7.08
C LEU A 15 -6.80 3.29 7.37
N SER A 16 -5.92 2.63 6.61
CA SER A 16 -4.47 2.84 6.73
C SER A 16 -4.11 4.31 6.53
N ALA A 17 -4.62 4.99 5.50
CA ALA A 17 -4.37 6.41 5.28
C ALA A 17 -4.78 7.28 6.50
N ILE A 18 -5.90 6.95 7.16
CA ILE A 18 -6.34 7.66 8.36
C ILE A 18 -5.41 7.38 9.55
N LEU A 19 -4.98 6.12 9.72
CA LEU A 19 -4.10 5.73 10.82
C LEU A 19 -2.71 6.39 10.71
N GLN A 20 -2.26 6.72 9.50
CA GLN A 20 -0.98 7.39 9.26
C GLN A 20 -0.85 8.76 9.93
N PHE A 21 -1.95 9.44 10.29
CA PHE A 21 -1.87 10.70 11.04
C PHE A 21 -1.28 10.54 12.46
N ASN A 22 -1.14 9.30 12.95
CA ASN A 22 -0.47 9.01 14.22
C ASN A 22 1.06 8.82 14.08
N ASP A 23 1.55 8.72 12.84
CA ASP A 23 2.97 8.51 12.52
C ASP A 23 3.67 9.90 12.42
N PRO A 24 4.98 10.01 12.71
CA PRO A 24 5.72 11.29 12.80
C PRO A 24 5.89 11.99 11.44
N ASP A 25 5.86 11.26 10.32
CA ASP A 25 5.95 11.77 8.94
C ASP A 25 4.69 11.45 8.10
N PRO A 26 3.50 11.89 8.53
CA PRO A 26 2.23 11.34 8.07
C PRO A 26 1.91 11.65 6.59
N ILE A 27 2.44 12.75 6.05
CA ILE A 27 1.97 13.33 4.78
C ILE A 27 2.19 12.36 3.61
N ILE A 28 3.40 11.82 3.48
CA ILE A 28 3.73 10.98 2.33
C ILE A 28 2.95 9.67 2.37
N TRP A 29 2.73 9.13 3.57
CA TRP A 29 1.99 7.90 3.80
C TRP A 29 0.48 8.07 3.58
N VAL A 30 -0.10 9.18 4.04
CA VAL A 30 -1.50 9.53 3.73
C VAL A 30 -1.70 9.62 2.22
N ILE A 31 -0.76 10.23 1.49
CA ILE A 31 -0.83 10.36 0.03
C ILE A 31 -0.74 8.99 -0.66
N ILE A 32 0.17 8.11 -0.23
CA ILE A 32 0.37 6.82 -0.92
C ILE A 32 -0.81 5.87 -0.67
N TYR A 33 -1.28 5.77 0.58
CA TYR A 33 -2.47 4.97 0.92
C TYR A 33 -3.75 5.58 0.33
N GLY A 34 -3.87 6.91 0.30
CA GLY A 34 -4.98 7.61 -0.37
C GLY A 34 -5.01 7.36 -1.87
N SER A 35 -3.83 7.30 -2.52
CA SER A 35 -3.71 6.94 -3.93
C SER A 35 -4.14 5.49 -4.18
N ALA A 36 -3.69 4.54 -3.35
CA ALA A 36 -4.09 3.13 -3.42
C ALA A 36 -5.60 2.94 -3.22
N THR A 37 -6.19 3.70 -2.30
CA THR A 37 -7.64 3.77 -2.08
C THR A 37 -8.35 4.27 -3.33
N SER A 38 -7.84 5.34 -3.95
CA SER A 38 -8.42 5.95 -5.15
C SER A 38 -8.39 5.00 -6.35
N PHE A 39 -7.28 4.28 -6.58
CA PHE A 39 -7.20 3.26 -7.63
C PHE A 39 -8.20 2.12 -7.39
N SER A 40 -8.32 1.65 -6.15
CA SER A 40 -9.27 0.60 -5.79
C SER A 40 -10.72 1.07 -5.96
N ALA A 41 -11.04 2.30 -5.57
CA ALA A 41 -12.35 2.91 -5.74
C ALA A 41 -12.69 3.14 -7.22
N ALA A 42 -11.73 3.61 -8.03
CA ALA A 42 -11.90 3.81 -9.46
C ALA A 42 -12.20 2.49 -10.18
N TYR A 43 -11.46 1.41 -9.85
CA TYR A 43 -11.73 0.07 -10.36
C TYR A 43 -13.15 -0.40 -9.99
N HIS A 44 -13.58 -0.20 -8.73
CA HIS A 44 -14.92 -0.61 -8.29
C HIS A 44 -16.04 0.18 -8.99
N SER A 45 -15.82 1.49 -9.16
CA SER A 45 -16.76 2.42 -9.80
C SER A 45 -16.76 2.33 -11.33
N ARG A 46 -15.92 1.46 -11.91
CA ARG A 46 -15.73 1.29 -13.36
C ARG A 46 -15.33 2.59 -14.07
N ILE A 47 -14.58 3.45 -13.39
CA ILE A 47 -13.97 4.63 -14.01
C ILE A 47 -12.90 4.14 -14.98
N THR A 48 -12.95 4.60 -16.23
CA THR A 48 -11.99 4.23 -17.27
C THR A 48 -10.66 4.92 -17.02
N ILE A 49 -9.71 4.16 -16.49
CA ILE A 49 -8.32 4.56 -16.30
C ILE A 49 -7.45 3.56 -17.07
N ASP A 50 -6.43 4.05 -17.80
CA ASP A 50 -5.50 3.17 -18.52
C ASP A 50 -4.83 2.20 -17.52
N TRP A 51 -4.86 0.90 -17.84
CA TRP A 51 -4.23 -0.15 -17.02
C TRP A 51 -2.74 0.15 -16.76
N LYS A 52 -2.06 0.86 -17.67
CA LYS A 52 -0.66 1.27 -17.50
C LYS A 52 -0.46 2.13 -16.26
N LEU A 53 -1.42 2.96 -15.87
CA LEU A 53 -1.30 3.79 -14.67
C LEU A 53 -1.29 2.95 -13.40
N PHE A 54 -2.14 1.91 -13.31
CA PHE A 54 -2.10 0.94 -12.21
C PHE A 54 -0.76 0.19 -12.20
N GLY A 55 -0.26 -0.20 -13.38
CA GLY A 55 1.01 -0.91 -13.52
C GLY A 55 2.22 -0.07 -13.10
N ILE A 56 2.27 1.19 -13.51
CA ILE A 56 3.32 2.13 -13.12
C ILE A 56 3.27 2.39 -11.61
N PHE A 57 2.08 2.61 -11.05
CA PHE A 57 1.92 2.82 -9.62
C PHE A 57 2.34 1.59 -8.80
N SER A 58 1.98 0.39 -9.26
CA SER A 58 2.43 -0.89 -8.69
C SER A 58 3.96 -1.03 -8.72
N LEU A 59 4.60 -0.66 -9.83
CA LEU A 59 6.05 -0.72 -9.97
C LEU A 59 6.77 0.28 -9.05
N ILE A 60 6.29 1.52 -8.98
CA ILE A 60 6.87 2.56 -8.11
C ILE A 60 6.81 2.13 -6.65
N THR A 61 5.63 1.68 -6.20
CA THR A 61 5.44 1.22 -4.82
C THR A 61 6.24 -0.04 -4.52
N PHE A 62 6.43 -0.94 -5.48
CA PHE A 62 7.30 -2.10 -5.34
C PHE A 62 8.76 -1.71 -5.12
N ILE A 63 9.30 -0.85 -6.00
CA ILE A 63 10.70 -0.42 -5.95
C ILE A 63 10.95 0.34 -4.64
N TRP A 64 10.03 1.23 -4.25
CA TRP A 64 10.17 1.98 -3.01
C TRP A 64 10.08 1.06 -1.77
N GLY A 65 9.17 0.08 -1.78
CA GLY A 65 9.09 -0.94 -0.74
C GLY A 65 10.39 -1.74 -0.61
N LEU A 66 11.04 -2.08 -1.72
CA LEU A 66 12.34 -2.73 -1.74
C LEU A 66 13.45 -1.85 -1.16
N ILE A 67 13.48 -0.56 -1.51
CA ILE A 67 14.48 0.37 -0.96
C ILE A 67 14.37 0.41 0.57
N LEU A 68 13.16 0.62 1.11
CA LEU A 68 12.94 0.63 2.56
C LEU A 68 13.23 -0.74 3.19
N PHE A 69 12.94 -1.83 2.49
CA PHE A 69 13.24 -3.16 2.97
C PHE A 69 14.74 -3.40 3.15
N PHE A 70 15.58 -2.89 2.24
CA PHE A 70 17.03 -3.02 2.34
C PHE A 70 17.65 -2.02 3.33
N ASP A 71 16.95 -0.92 3.63
CA ASP A 71 17.35 0.03 4.68
C ASP A 71 16.97 -0.45 6.09
N LEU A 72 16.22 -1.55 6.22
CA LEU A 72 15.90 -2.15 7.53
C LEU A 72 17.16 -2.75 8.18
N ASP A 73 17.44 -2.30 9.39
CA ASP A 73 18.43 -2.96 10.24
C ASP A 73 18.02 -4.42 10.49
N SER A 74 18.96 -5.33 10.24
CA SER A 74 18.78 -6.80 10.36
C SER A 74 18.43 -7.33 11.77
N THR A 75 18.25 -6.44 12.75
CA THR A 75 17.94 -6.74 14.16
C THR A 75 16.44 -6.72 14.48
N VAL A 76 15.57 -6.31 13.55
CA VAL A 76 14.12 -6.22 13.81
C VAL A 76 13.46 -7.60 13.73
N ASN A 77 12.77 -8.00 14.79
CA ASN A 77 11.97 -9.22 14.82
C ASN A 77 10.59 -8.95 14.20
N PHE A 78 10.07 -9.88 13.38
CA PHE A 78 8.81 -9.69 12.65
C PHE A 78 7.58 -9.53 13.58
N LEU A 79 7.66 -10.07 14.79
CA LEU A 79 6.61 -9.94 15.82
C LEU A 79 6.55 -8.52 16.41
N ASP A 80 7.68 -7.82 16.49
CA ASP A 80 7.75 -6.45 17.05
C ASP A 80 7.03 -5.43 16.15
N LEU A 81 6.83 -5.76 14.86
CA LEU A 81 6.07 -4.96 13.89
C LEU A 81 4.59 -4.82 14.23
N PHE A 82 4.06 -5.71 15.09
CA PHE A 82 2.65 -5.76 15.46
C PHE A 82 2.38 -5.46 16.94
N GLU A 83 3.41 -5.44 17.80
CA GLU A 83 3.26 -5.22 19.25
C GLU A 83 3.33 -3.74 19.66
N GLU A 84 4.06 -2.89 18.95
CA GLU A 84 4.20 -1.47 19.31
C GLU A 84 3.10 -0.59 18.67
N PHE A 85 1.98 -0.44 19.37
CA PHE A 85 0.92 0.53 19.02
C PHE A 85 1.34 2.01 19.21
N SER A 86 2.49 2.25 19.86
CA SER A 86 3.11 3.55 20.06
C SER A 86 4.54 3.47 19.53
N MET A 87 4.86 4.24 18.50
CA MET A 87 6.21 4.29 17.93
C MET A 87 7.23 4.69 19.00
N LYS A 88 8.07 3.73 19.39
CA LYS A 88 9.32 4.01 20.10
C LYS A 88 10.54 3.55 19.30
N ASN A 89 10.36 2.61 18.37
CA ASN A 89 11.43 2.07 17.52
C ASN A 89 11.28 2.46 16.04
N SER A 90 12.23 3.26 15.54
CA SER A 90 12.29 3.71 14.14
C SER A 90 12.34 2.54 13.13
N SER A 91 12.94 1.41 13.50
CA SER A 91 13.02 0.25 12.60
C SER A 91 11.68 -0.48 12.43
N VAL A 92 10.76 -0.38 13.40
CA VAL A 92 9.40 -0.94 13.30
C VAL A 92 8.53 -0.12 12.35
N GLU A 93 8.70 1.20 12.37
CA GLU A 93 8.06 2.13 11.44
C GLU A 93 8.43 1.84 9.99
N VAL A 94 9.74 1.79 9.67
CA VAL A 94 10.23 1.46 8.31
C VAL A 94 9.72 0.08 7.86
N GLY A 95 9.59 -0.88 8.78
CA GLY A 95 9.05 -2.21 8.49
C GLY A 95 7.57 -2.17 8.09
N ARG A 96 6.75 -1.40 8.82
CA ARG A 96 5.34 -1.17 8.50
C ARG A 96 5.17 -0.46 7.16
N GLU A 97 6.01 0.53 6.89
CA GLU A 97 6.02 1.30 5.65
C GLU A 97 6.34 0.41 4.43
N SER A 98 7.44 -0.34 4.51
CA SER A 98 7.85 -1.30 3.47
C SER A 98 6.76 -2.35 3.22
N GLY A 99 6.22 -2.96 4.28
CA GLY A 99 5.12 -3.92 4.18
C GLY A 99 3.87 -3.34 3.54
N GLY A 100 3.51 -2.11 3.91
CA GLY A 100 2.42 -1.35 3.31
C GLY A 100 2.60 -1.13 1.81
N LEU A 101 3.79 -0.70 1.39
CA LEU A 101 4.12 -0.49 -0.02
C LEU A 101 4.04 -1.78 -0.84
N PHE A 102 4.50 -2.91 -0.30
CA PHE A 102 4.36 -4.21 -0.97
C PHE A 102 2.89 -4.63 -1.11
N LEU A 103 2.07 -4.41 -0.09
CA LEU A 103 0.65 -4.74 -0.14
C LEU A 103 -0.09 -3.87 -1.19
N ILE A 104 0.21 -2.58 -1.24
CA ILE A 104 -0.29 -1.66 -2.28
C ILE A 104 0.16 -2.13 -3.68
N SER A 105 1.43 -2.47 -3.83
CA SER A 105 2.03 -2.90 -5.08
C SER A 105 1.37 -4.16 -5.62
N ILE A 106 1.27 -5.21 -4.80
CA ILE A 106 0.66 -6.49 -5.16
C ILE A 106 -0.81 -6.29 -5.57
N TRP A 107 -1.55 -5.50 -4.80
CA TRP A 107 -2.96 -5.27 -5.13
C TRP A 107 -3.14 -4.52 -6.46
N ASN A 108 -2.39 -3.43 -6.66
CA ASN A 108 -2.45 -2.68 -7.92
C ASN A 108 -1.98 -3.52 -9.12
N PHE A 109 -1.03 -4.43 -8.94
CA PHE A 109 -0.62 -5.38 -9.98
C PHE A 109 -1.78 -6.31 -10.37
N ILE A 110 -2.50 -6.86 -9.39
CA ILE A 110 -3.69 -7.69 -9.63
C ILE A 110 -4.75 -6.91 -10.41
N LEU A 111 -5.01 -5.65 -10.03
CA LEU A 111 -5.96 -4.78 -10.75
C LEU A 111 -5.48 -4.51 -12.18
N THR A 112 -4.19 -4.25 -12.37
CA THR A 112 -3.57 -4.04 -13.68
C THR A 112 -3.87 -5.20 -14.63
N ILE A 113 -3.60 -6.44 -14.19
CA ILE A 113 -3.85 -7.65 -14.99
C ILE A 113 -5.33 -7.78 -15.32
N ASN A 114 -6.21 -7.52 -14.35
CA ASN A 114 -7.65 -7.66 -14.55
C ASN A 114 -8.23 -6.63 -15.52
N ILE A 115 -7.75 -5.39 -15.50
CA ILE A 115 -8.19 -4.35 -16.44
C ILE A 115 -7.64 -4.66 -17.83
N ARG A 116 -6.35 -5.02 -17.94
CA ARG A 116 -5.72 -5.38 -19.22
C ARG A 116 -6.45 -6.52 -19.94
N ASN A 117 -6.89 -7.53 -19.20
CA ASN A 117 -7.60 -8.70 -19.77
C ASN A 117 -9.06 -8.40 -20.19
N GLN A 118 -9.58 -7.20 -19.92
CA GLN A 118 -10.93 -6.77 -20.30
C GLN A 118 -10.97 -5.91 -21.58
N ILE A 119 -9.79 -5.57 -22.12
CA ILE A 119 -9.60 -4.79 -23.35
C ILE A 119 -9.31 -5.76 -24.50
#